data_AF-A0A328N5G8-F1
#
_entry.id   AF-A0A328N5G8-F1
#
_cell.length_a   1.000
_cell.length_b   1.000
_cell.length_c   1.000
_cell.angle_alpha   90.00
_cell.angle_beta   90.00
_cell.angle_gamma   90.00
#
_symmetry.space_group_name_H-M   'P 1'
#
loop_
_entity.id
_entity.type
_entity.pdbx_description
1 polymer ?
#
loop_
_entity_poly.entity_id
_entity_poly.type
_entity_poly.pdbx_seq_one_letter_code
_entity_poly.pdbx_strand_id
1 'polypeptide(L)'
;MNLDATGPDEIRAAFGQAAEAAGERSQEVGGIASVLVEAADRYETLQMHPSTLGHLRDAATAFTTAQGSLSAAQEQLTATLADFNAHDGQVADATEAGGTRASREISAASGEAFVANPANVFKEITVNDMIPNVDPAAPAHAGSADALRIRDLLRVADTMVLRDGENFAGSASVRDGEGLMVLAAAVDTADGRVVHVAVPVPEESKADWKGAHTTAQESRIDPEDGDTYSVNTYSDATAIIGADDVAELPARVDDVIAQAAKVDREYRQLIRKSDRLHKERLQLELARFADAADAALQLRLDSSERQHYRCQQRRWAYVQDCLDRLGPDDRAGYEDLQRRIAAAGVDRFEPGREDLAAEVCGLTVREYRELVDIRRKPRHARTRDEQTRHDVLSGDRKPLLLAEQAAIIHGLSVDEYREWEALTNLGEPRTAGPYRSARGRTPEQQARYNMLQSSPRGATGATPGQTMQIRSQFDAYQRAHHSDKLTWTAERLERAELAARARPLDQVDAARLKQVIAEYDKINDRCEALGGEITARVEIPGHHNAKLVVEAVQREEDGGVDYQVRCVPPNAAEDGSLGDDPYRTTASGLRKLAKTLANLGIGR
;
A
#
# COMPACT_ATOMS: atom_id res chain seq x y z
N MET A 1 -21.82 12.94 -0.35
CA MET A 1 -21.60 13.32 -1.76
C MET A 1 -21.60 12.02 -2.54
N ASN A 2 -22.53 11.84 -3.48
CA ASN A 2 -22.66 10.57 -4.20
C ASN A 2 -21.61 10.55 -5.33
N LEU A 3 -20.67 9.62 -5.29
CA LEU A 3 -19.57 9.50 -6.27
C LEU A 3 -19.98 8.67 -7.51
N ASP A 4 -21.22 8.23 -7.58
CA ASP A 4 -21.78 7.43 -8.68
C ASP A 4 -22.27 8.27 -9.88
N ALA A 5 -21.73 9.48 -10.08
CA ALA A 5 -22.07 10.33 -11.20
C ALA A 5 -21.50 9.71 -12.50
N THR A 6 -22.35 9.01 -13.25
CA THR A 6 -21.95 8.26 -14.45
C THR A 6 -22.27 9.02 -15.74
N GLY A 7 -23.04 10.11 -15.66
CA GLY A 7 -23.35 11.00 -16.79
C GLY A 7 -22.68 12.39 -16.73
N PRO A 8 -22.48 13.07 -17.88
CA PRO A 8 -21.85 14.40 -17.95
C PRO A 8 -22.59 15.45 -17.13
N ASP A 9 -23.93 15.42 -17.12
CA ASP A 9 -24.75 16.35 -16.35
C ASP A 9 -24.65 16.11 -14.84
N GLU A 10 -24.46 14.86 -14.42
CA GLU A 10 -24.25 14.50 -13.01
C GLU A 10 -22.87 14.97 -12.53
N ILE A 11 -21.85 14.86 -13.39
CA ILE A 11 -20.50 15.38 -13.11
C ILE A 11 -20.51 16.91 -13.00
N ARG A 12 -21.20 17.61 -13.92
CA ARG A 12 -21.42 19.06 -13.84
C ARG A 12 -22.12 19.46 -12.54
N ALA A 13 -23.19 18.75 -12.17
CA ALA A 13 -23.93 18.99 -10.94
C ALA A 13 -23.08 18.72 -9.69
N ALA A 14 -22.27 17.66 -9.68
CA ALA A 14 -21.40 17.32 -8.55
C ALA A 14 -20.31 18.37 -8.33
N PHE A 15 -19.64 18.82 -9.39
CA PHE A 15 -18.65 19.91 -9.29
C PHE A 15 -19.29 21.24 -8.89
N GLY A 16 -20.47 21.56 -9.43
CA GLY A 16 -21.23 22.75 -9.03
C GLY A 16 -21.57 22.73 -7.53
N GLN A 17 -22.13 21.62 -7.04
CA GLN A 17 -22.45 21.44 -5.62
C GLN A 17 -21.20 21.46 -4.73
N ALA A 18 -20.07 20.92 -5.21
CA ALA A 18 -18.79 20.97 -4.49
C ALA A 18 -18.28 22.41 -4.33
N ALA A 19 -18.34 23.20 -5.41
CA ALA A 19 -17.90 24.58 -5.41
C ALA A 19 -18.81 25.46 -4.53
N GLU A 20 -20.12 25.27 -4.60
CA GLU A 20 -21.08 25.97 -3.74
C GLU A 20 -20.86 25.62 -2.25
N ALA A 21 -20.74 24.34 -1.92
CA ALA A 21 -20.47 23.90 -0.55
C ALA A 21 -19.14 24.43 -0.01
N ALA A 22 -18.08 24.47 -0.83
CA ALA A 22 -16.81 25.07 -0.44
C ALA A 22 -16.94 26.59 -0.17
N GLY A 23 -17.73 27.30 -0.97
CA GLY A 23 -18.03 28.72 -0.79
C GLY A 23 -18.84 29.01 0.47
N GLU A 24 -19.90 28.25 0.73
CA GLU A 24 -20.72 28.39 1.95
C GLU A 24 -19.89 28.12 3.21
N ARG A 25 -19.10 27.04 3.21
CA ARG A 25 -18.19 26.71 4.32
C ARG A 25 -17.11 27.78 4.52
N SER A 26 -16.60 28.38 3.44
CA SER A 26 -15.66 29.50 3.52
C SER A 26 -16.26 30.68 4.27
N GLN A 27 -17.52 31.04 3.98
CA GLN A 27 -18.23 32.12 4.67
C GLN A 27 -18.49 31.82 6.14
N GLU A 28 -18.91 30.59 6.48
CA GLU A 28 -19.12 30.17 7.88
C GLU A 28 -17.83 30.26 8.70
N VAL A 29 -16.73 29.74 8.16
CA VAL A 29 -15.40 29.75 8.79
C VAL A 29 -14.88 31.18 8.94
N GLY A 30 -15.08 32.04 7.94
CA GLY A 30 -14.75 33.47 8.03
C GLY A 30 -15.58 34.21 9.08
N GLY A 31 -16.86 33.88 9.23
CA GLY A 31 -17.72 34.42 10.28
C GLY A 31 -17.22 34.10 11.68
N ILE A 32 -16.75 32.86 11.91
CA ILE A 32 -16.14 32.45 13.18
C ILE A 32 -14.85 33.25 13.45
N ALA A 33 -14.00 33.44 12.43
CA ALA A 33 -12.79 34.25 12.57
C ALA A 33 -13.12 35.69 13.03
N SER A 34 -14.12 36.33 12.42
CA SER A 34 -14.57 37.68 12.79
C SER A 34 -15.04 37.75 14.24
N VAL A 35 -15.86 36.79 14.68
CA VAL A 35 -16.37 36.71 16.06
C VAL A 35 -15.22 36.56 17.07
N LEU A 36 -14.18 35.79 16.73
CA LEU A 36 -13.03 35.59 17.61
C LEU A 36 -12.14 36.85 17.71
N VAL A 37 -11.98 37.61 16.63
CA VAL A 37 -11.30 38.92 16.66
C VAL A 37 -12.08 39.91 17.51
N GLU A 38 -13.39 40.04 17.28
CA GLU A 38 -14.26 40.92 18.06
C GLU A 38 -14.29 40.53 19.55
N ALA A 39 -14.29 39.22 19.85
CA ALA A 39 -14.20 38.72 21.21
C ALA A 39 -12.85 39.07 21.86
N ALA A 40 -11.74 38.93 21.14
CA ALA A 40 -10.42 39.31 21.65
C ALA A 40 -10.38 40.81 21.98
N ASP A 41 -10.85 41.68 21.07
CA ASP A 41 -10.84 43.12 21.29
C ASP A 41 -11.76 43.53 22.45
N ARG A 42 -12.95 42.91 22.56
CA ARG A 42 -13.84 43.14 23.69
C ARG A 42 -13.23 42.67 25.01
N TYR A 43 -12.57 41.52 25.04
CA TYR A 43 -11.95 40.99 26.26
C TYR A 43 -10.67 41.76 26.65
N GLU A 44 -10.00 42.38 25.69
CA GLU A 44 -8.90 43.32 25.95
C GLU A 44 -9.41 44.56 26.69
N THR A 45 -10.58 45.10 26.32
CA THR A 45 -11.20 46.22 27.06
C THR A 45 -11.63 45.85 28.48
N LEU A 46 -11.86 44.56 28.73
CA LEU A 46 -12.17 44.01 30.06
C LEU A 46 -10.92 43.61 30.86
N GLN A 47 -9.72 43.92 30.35
CA GLN A 47 -8.43 43.60 30.98
C GLN A 47 -8.25 42.09 31.27
N MET A 48 -8.75 41.22 30.38
CA MET A 48 -8.44 39.79 30.48
C MET A 48 -6.95 39.51 30.27
N HIS A 49 -6.49 38.37 30.78
CA HIS A 49 -5.07 38.02 30.76
C HIS A 49 -4.53 37.95 29.31
N PRO A 50 -3.32 38.49 29.03
CA PRO A 50 -2.77 38.56 27.67
C PRO A 50 -2.70 37.21 26.94
N SER A 51 -2.49 36.10 27.67
CA SER A 51 -2.48 34.75 27.07
C SER A 51 -3.84 34.35 26.52
N THR A 52 -4.94 34.72 27.17
CA THR A 52 -6.30 34.44 26.70
C THR A 52 -6.61 35.21 25.42
N LEU A 53 -6.16 36.47 25.34
CA LEU A 53 -6.26 37.29 24.12
C LEU A 53 -5.38 36.71 22.99
N GLY A 54 -4.18 36.25 23.33
CA GLY A 54 -3.28 35.56 22.41
C GLY A 54 -3.93 34.32 21.78
N HIS A 55 -4.51 33.45 22.60
CA HIS A 55 -5.20 32.25 22.09
C HIS A 55 -6.39 32.56 21.19
N LEU A 56 -7.17 33.61 21.47
CA LEU A 56 -8.29 34.03 20.61
C LEU A 56 -7.81 34.58 19.26
N ARG A 57 -6.72 35.37 19.26
CA ARG A 57 -6.11 35.92 18.04
C ARG A 57 -5.43 34.82 17.20
N ASP A 58 -4.77 33.86 17.85
CA ASP A 58 -4.19 32.70 17.18
C ASP A 58 -5.29 31.82 16.55
N ALA A 59 -6.38 31.57 17.29
CA ALA A 59 -7.54 30.85 16.76
C ALA A 59 -8.18 31.59 15.58
N ALA A 60 -8.39 32.90 15.68
CA ALA A 60 -8.90 33.72 14.58
C ALA A 60 -8.00 33.64 13.33
N THR A 61 -6.67 33.64 13.52
CA THR A 61 -5.70 33.49 12.42
C THR A 61 -5.80 32.11 11.76
N ALA A 62 -5.99 31.06 12.55
CA ALA A 62 -6.19 29.71 12.04
C ALA A 62 -7.49 29.60 11.22
N PHE A 63 -8.61 30.14 11.71
CA PHE A 63 -9.88 30.19 10.96
C PHE A 63 -9.76 31.02 9.67
N THR A 64 -9.07 32.15 9.70
CA THR A 64 -8.80 32.96 8.50
C THR A 64 -7.98 32.18 7.45
N THR A 65 -6.99 31.39 7.90
CA THR A 65 -6.20 30.54 7.01
C THR A 65 -7.06 29.44 6.39
N ALA A 66 -7.94 28.81 7.18
CA ALA A 66 -8.88 27.80 6.70
C ALA A 66 -9.89 28.38 5.68
N GLN A 67 -10.39 29.59 5.91
CA GLN A 67 -11.23 30.32 4.95
C GLN A 67 -10.49 30.54 3.62
N GLY A 68 -9.22 30.95 3.67
CA GLY A 68 -8.38 31.10 2.48
C GLY A 68 -8.24 29.80 1.69
N SER A 69 -7.99 28.68 2.38
CA SER A 69 -7.90 27.35 1.74
C SER A 69 -9.22 26.91 1.11
N LEU A 70 -10.36 27.14 1.76
CA LEU A 70 -11.68 26.80 1.22
C LEU A 70 -12.02 27.66 -0.01
N SER A 71 -11.65 28.94 0.01
CA SER A 71 -11.83 29.84 -1.14
C SER A 71 -10.96 29.39 -2.33
N ALA A 72 -9.71 29.02 -2.09
CA ALA A 72 -8.84 28.47 -3.14
C ALA A 72 -9.37 27.13 -3.70
N ALA A 73 -9.92 26.27 -2.84
CA ALA A 73 -10.54 25.02 -3.27
C ALA A 73 -11.80 25.29 -4.13
N GLN A 74 -12.64 26.27 -3.77
CA GLN A 74 -13.77 26.70 -4.58
C GLN A 74 -13.33 27.21 -5.97
N GLU A 75 -12.28 28.04 -6.01
CA GLU A 75 -11.71 28.54 -7.27
C GLU A 75 -11.20 27.40 -8.15
N GLN A 76 -10.48 26.44 -7.57
CA GLN A 76 -9.99 25.26 -8.29
C GLN A 76 -11.14 24.40 -8.81
N LEU A 77 -12.17 24.12 -8.01
CA LEU A 77 -13.34 23.36 -8.44
C LEU A 77 -14.10 24.05 -9.58
N THR A 78 -14.19 25.39 -9.53
CA THR A 78 -14.81 26.19 -10.59
C THR A 78 -13.97 26.16 -11.87
N ALA A 79 -12.64 26.23 -11.75
CA ALA A 79 -11.72 26.11 -12.87
C ALA A 79 -11.75 24.71 -13.49
N THR A 80 -11.80 23.65 -12.67
CA THR A 80 -11.96 22.27 -13.12
C THR A 80 -13.29 22.06 -13.84
N LEU A 81 -14.40 22.63 -13.34
CA LEU A 81 -15.68 22.57 -14.04
C LEU A 81 -15.63 23.29 -15.39
N ALA A 82 -14.96 24.44 -15.47
CA ALA A 82 -14.77 25.17 -16.72
C ALA A 82 -13.91 24.37 -17.72
N ASP A 83 -12.85 23.72 -17.24
CA ASP A 83 -11.96 22.88 -18.04
C ASP A 83 -12.66 21.62 -18.56
N PHE A 84 -13.42 20.94 -17.69
CA PHE A 84 -14.28 19.82 -18.05
C PHE A 84 -15.26 20.22 -19.15
N ASN A 85 -15.96 21.35 -19.01
CA ASN A 85 -16.89 21.83 -20.04
C ASN A 85 -16.20 22.18 -21.38
N ALA A 86 -14.93 22.62 -21.34
CA ALA A 86 -14.18 23.02 -22.53
C ALA A 86 -13.61 21.83 -23.31
N HIS A 87 -13.16 20.78 -22.63
CA HIS A 87 -12.42 19.67 -23.26
C HIS A 87 -13.23 18.37 -23.33
N ASP A 88 -13.91 18.01 -22.25
CA ASP A 88 -14.48 16.67 -22.07
C ASP A 88 -16.01 16.65 -22.16
N GLY A 89 -16.68 17.75 -21.77
CA GLY A 89 -18.12 17.91 -21.79
C GLY A 89 -18.72 17.77 -23.19
N GLN A 90 -18.02 18.26 -24.23
CA GLN A 90 -18.47 18.13 -25.63
C GLN A 90 -18.29 16.71 -26.19
N VAL A 91 -17.26 15.99 -25.75
CA VAL A 91 -17.02 14.58 -26.14
C VAL A 91 -18.05 13.69 -25.47
N ALA A 92 -18.36 13.97 -24.20
CA ALA A 92 -19.32 13.23 -23.39
C ALA A 92 -20.78 13.47 -23.86
N ASP A 93 -21.15 14.73 -24.16
CA ASP A 93 -22.46 15.08 -24.73
C ASP A 93 -22.65 14.45 -26.14
N ALA A 94 -21.57 14.30 -26.93
CA ALA A 94 -21.60 13.64 -28.24
C ALA A 94 -21.73 12.11 -28.15
N THR A 95 -21.21 11.48 -27.10
CA THR A 95 -21.40 10.03 -26.84
C THR A 95 -22.80 9.71 -26.31
N GLU A 96 -23.43 10.61 -25.56
CA GLU A 96 -24.78 10.40 -25.02
C GLU A 96 -25.88 10.66 -26.07
N ALA A 97 -25.66 11.61 -26.99
CA ALA A 97 -26.53 11.85 -28.14
C ALA A 97 -26.32 10.85 -29.31
N GLY A 98 -25.21 10.10 -29.28
CA GLY A 98 -24.75 9.24 -30.37
C GLY A 98 -24.87 7.74 -30.05
N GLY A 99 -26.10 7.22 -30.03
CA GLY A 99 -26.33 5.77 -30.06
C GLY A 99 -25.60 5.12 -31.25
N THR A 100 -24.62 4.25 -30.93
CA THR A 100 -23.97 3.27 -31.82
C THR A 100 -23.38 3.82 -33.14
N ARG A 101 -22.10 4.19 -33.13
CA ARG A 101 -21.20 4.11 -34.32
C ARG A 101 -19.82 3.59 -33.87
N ALA A 102 -19.55 2.31 -34.08
CA ALA A 102 -18.95 1.78 -35.30
C ALA A 102 -17.46 2.16 -35.47
N SER A 103 -16.57 1.43 -34.79
CA SER A 103 -15.17 1.30 -35.22
C SER A 103 -15.05 0.13 -36.20
N ARG A 104 -15.30 0.46 -37.48
CA ARG A 104 -14.83 -0.19 -38.72
C ARG A 104 -14.35 -1.65 -38.62
N GLU A 105 -15.29 -2.56 -38.85
CA GLU A 105 -15.04 -3.73 -39.71
C GLU A 105 -14.85 -3.24 -41.15
N ILE A 106 -13.72 -3.58 -41.78
CA ILE A 106 -13.63 -3.67 -43.24
C ILE A 106 -13.78 -5.15 -43.56
N SER A 107 -14.99 -5.53 -43.96
CA SER A 107 -15.23 -6.81 -44.63
C SER A 107 -14.76 -6.70 -46.09
N ALA A 108 -13.91 -7.62 -46.52
CA ALA A 108 -13.82 -8.06 -47.91
C ALA A 108 -14.16 -9.55 -47.97
N ALA A 109 -15.04 -9.88 -48.88
CA ALA A 109 -15.85 -11.09 -48.94
C ALA A 109 -15.16 -12.33 -49.51
N SER A 110 -15.48 -13.49 -48.95
CA SER A 110 -15.83 -14.78 -49.60
C SER A 110 -15.76 -15.85 -48.50
N GLY A 111 -16.80 -16.55 -48.08
CA GLY A 111 -17.82 -17.22 -48.86
C GLY A 111 -17.50 -18.73 -48.86
N GLU A 112 -18.00 -19.47 -47.87
CA GLU A 112 -18.64 -20.79 -48.00
C GLU A 112 -18.82 -21.47 -46.63
N ALA A 113 -19.98 -22.10 -46.47
CA ALA A 113 -20.45 -22.76 -45.26
C ALA A 113 -19.84 -24.17 -45.14
N PHE A 114 -19.44 -24.57 -43.93
CA PHE A 114 -19.41 -25.98 -43.55
C PHE A 114 -19.80 -26.17 -42.09
N VAL A 115 -20.83 -26.99 -41.88
CA VAL A 115 -21.27 -27.54 -40.61
C VAL A 115 -20.35 -28.72 -40.26
N ALA A 116 -19.82 -28.81 -39.04
CA ALA A 116 -19.91 -30.00 -38.15
C ALA A 116 -18.84 -30.08 -37.02
N ASN A 117 -19.35 -30.47 -35.85
CA ASN A 117 -18.80 -31.38 -34.82
C ASN A 117 -17.67 -30.95 -33.84
N PRO A 118 -17.85 -31.18 -32.51
CA PRO A 118 -16.84 -30.94 -31.49
C PRO A 118 -16.08 -32.24 -31.16
N ALA A 119 -14.83 -32.36 -31.62
CA ALA A 119 -13.79 -33.23 -31.05
C ALA A 119 -12.49 -33.05 -31.85
N ASN A 120 -11.44 -32.54 -31.20
CA ASN A 120 -10.02 -32.69 -31.56
C ASN A 120 -9.25 -32.21 -30.32
N VAL A 121 -8.90 -33.06 -29.36
CA VAL A 121 -7.69 -33.90 -29.30
C VAL A 121 -6.44 -33.10 -29.65
N PHE A 122 -5.84 -32.45 -28.64
CA PHE A 122 -4.47 -31.96 -28.69
C PHE A 122 -3.54 -33.17 -28.83
N LYS A 123 -2.65 -33.14 -29.83
CA LYS A 123 -1.66 -34.19 -30.08
C LYS A 123 -0.32 -33.68 -29.56
N GLU A 124 0.13 -34.25 -28.45
CA GLU A 124 1.49 -34.08 -27.94
C GLU A 124 2.45 -34.72 -28.95
N ILE A 125 3.26 -33.92 -29.64
CA ILE A 125 4.28 -34.42 -30.58
C ILE A 125 5.58 -34.59 -29.81
N THR A 126 5.89 -35.83 -29.42
CA THR A 126 7.24 -36.21 -28.98
C THR A 126 8.10 -36.40 -30.23
N VAL A 127 9.10 -35.55 -30.44
CA VAL A 127 10.06 -35.70 -31.56
C VAL A 127 11.09 -36.77 -31.19
N ASN A 128 10.79 -38.01 -31.54
CA ASN A 128 11.79 -39.05 -31.75
C ASN A 128 11.26 -39.98 -32.85
N ASP A 129 11.68 -39.73 -34.09
CA ASP A 129 11.94 -40.78 -35.10
C ASP A 129 12.21 -40.14 -36.48
N MET A 130 13.49 -39.90 -36.78
CA MET A 130 14.01 -39.95 -38.14
C MET A 130 15.49 -40.37 -38.09
N ILE A 131 15.74 -41.68 -38.03
CA ILE A 131 17.00 -42.28 -38.45
C ILE A 131 16.68 -43.11 -39.71
N PRO A 132 17.28 -42.82 -40.88
CA PRO A 132 17.18 -43.74 -42.01
C PRO A 132 18.13 -44.93 -41.80
N ASN A 133 17.59 -46.13 -42.07
CA ASN A 133 18.26 -47.42 -42.15
C ASN A 133 19.68 -47.38 -42.75
N VAL A 134 20.66 -47.94 -42.02
CA VAL A 134 21.87 -48.55 -42.60
C VAL A 134 22.19 -49.83 -41.82
N ASP A 135 22.23 -50.97 -42.54
CA ASP A 135 22.49 -52.32 -42.03
C ASP A 135 23.97 -52.51 -41.59
N PRO A 136 24.29 -53.48 -40.70
CA PRO A 136 25.54 -53.53 -39.94
C PRO A 136 26.61 -54.45 -40.54
N ALA A 137 27.79 -53.93 -40.82
CA ALA A 137 29.01 -54.76 -40.97
C ALA A 137 30.32 -53.94 -40.77
N ALA A 138 30.99 -54.20 -39.63
CA ALA A 138 32.46 -54.14 -39.41
C ALA A 138 33.17 -52.75 -39.33
N PRO A 139 34.37 -52.64 -38.71
CA PRO A 139 34.60 -51.68 -37.61
C PRO A 139 35.75 -50.65 -37.80
N ALA A 140 35.74 -49.64 -36.91
CA ALA A 140 36.85 -48.82 -36.38
C ALA A 140 37.76 -48.01 -37.34
N HIS A 141 37.69 -46.67 -37.28
CA HIS A 141 38.62 -45.81 -36.51
C HIS A 141 38.47 -44.32 -36.83
N ALA A 142 38.43 -43.53 -35.74
CA ALA A 142 39.00 -42.19 -35.52
C ALA A 142 38.97 -41.13 -36.64
N GLY A 143 38.25 -40.04 -36.36
CA GLY A 143 38.41 -38.76 -37.07
C GLY A 143 37.35 -37.75 -36.64
N SER A 144 37.66 -36.97 -35.62
CA SER A 144 36.83 -35.87 -35.09
C SER A 144 36.36 -34.90 -36.17
N ALA A 145 35.05 -34.64 -36.20
CA ALA A 145 34.51 -33.39 -36.69
C ALA A 145 33.56 -32.84 -35.62
N ASP A 146 34.16 -32.14 -34.66
CA ASP A 146 33.50 -31.20 -33.77
C ASP A 146 32.77 -30.14 -34.60
N ALA A 147 31.51 -30.42 -34.97
CA ALA A 147 30.55 -29.38 -35.27
C ALA A 147 29.95 -28.94 -33.93
N LEU A 148 30.60 -27.95 -33.31
CA LEU A 148 30.08 -27.01 -32.29
C LEU A 148 28.62 -27.27 -31.84
N ARG A 149 28.44 -28.28 -30.99
CA ARG A 149 27.25 -28.38 -30.14
C ARG A 149 27.47 -27.43 -28.97
N ILE A 150 27.10 -26.17 -29.14
CA ILE A 150 26.84 -25.32 -27.98
C ILE A 150 25.63 -25.97 -27.28
N ARG A 151 25.90 -26.72 -26.20
CA ARG A 151 24.88 -27.16 -25.25
C ARG A 151 24.27 -25.90 -24.65
N ASP A 152 23.13 -25.48 -25.19
CA ASP A 152 22.32 -24.47 -24.56
C ASP A 152 21.76 -25.08 -23.26
N LEU A 153 22.34 -24.72 -22.12
CA LEU A 153 21.95 -25.19 -20.78
C LEU A 153 20.55 -24.67 -20.36
N LEU A 154 19.80 -24.09 -21.30
CA LEU A 154 18.56 -23.35 -21.14
C LEU A 154 17.39 -23.90 -21.96
N ARG A 155 17.43 -25.16 -22.44
CA ARG A 155 16.33 -25.74 -23.24
C ARG A 155 15.00 -25.79 -22.47
N VAL A 156 14.26 -24.69 -22.55
CA VAL A 156 12.81 -24.62 -22.31
C VAL A 156 12.06 -25.22 -23.50
N ALA A 157 12.72 -25.36 -24.67
CA ALA A 157 12.12 -25.96 -25.86
C ALA A 157 11.49 -27.34 -25.61
N ASP A 158 12.08 -28.15 -24.72
CA ASP A 158 11.57 -29.49 -24.40
C ASP A 158 10.36 -29.45 -23.44
N THR A 159 10.03 -28.29 -22.88
CA THR A 159 8.91 -28.07 -21.94
C THR A 159 7.86 -27.08 -22.46
N MET A 160 8.18 -26.31 -23.50
CA MET A 160 7.31 -25.25 -24.02
C MET A 160 6.16 -25.83 -24.84
N VAL A 161 4.94 -25.40 -24.53
CA VAL A 161 3.75 -25.73 -25.32
C VAL A 161 3.60 -24.67 -26.43
N LEU A 162 3.67 -25.12 -27.68
CA LEU A 162 3.51 -24.31 -28.89
C LEU A 162 2.16 -24.62 -29.56
N ARG A 163 1.59 -23.63 -30.24
CA ARG A 163 0.42 -23.85 -31.12
C ARG A 163 0.84 -24.44 -32.47
N ASP A 164 -0.13 -25.00 -33.18
CA ASP A 164 0.10 -25.51 -34.54
C ASP A 164 0.64 -24.38 -35.44
N GLY A 165 1.78 -24.64 -36.08
CA GLY A 165 2.46 -23.69 -36.97
C GLY A 165 3.48 -22.76 -36.29
N GLU A 166 3.61 -22.82 -34.96
CA GLU A 166 4.63 -22.08 -34.21
C GLU A 166 5.95 -22.85 -34.15
N ASN A 167 7.08 -22.14 -34.21
CA ASN A 167 8.41 -22.73 -34.10
C ASN A 167 9.24 -22.03 -33.01
N PHE A 168 9.87 -22.83 -32.15
CA PHE A 168 10.79 -22.30 -31.13
C PHE A 168 12.04 -21.71 -31.79
N ALA A 169 12.37 -20.47 -31.43
CA ALA A 169 13.48 -19.71 -32.01
C ALA A 169 14.64 -19.43 -31.04
N GLY A 170 14.42 -19.58 -29.73
CA GLY A 170 15.47 -19.41 -28.71
C GLY A 170 14.91 -19.13 -27.32
N SER A 171 15.74 -19.23 -26.29
CA SER A 171 15.35 -18.93 -24.90
C SER A 171 16.44 -18.12 -24.18
N ALA A 172 16.03 -17.44 -23.11
CA ALA A 172 16.94 -16.79 -22.18
C ALA A 172 16.36 -16.79 -20.76
N SER A 173 17.23 -16.57 -19.78
CA SER A 173 16.83 -16.38 -18.39
C SER A 173 17.72 -15.34 -17.71
N VAL A 174 17.14 -14.58 -16.78
CA VAL A 174 17.87 -13.67 -15.89
C VAL A 174 17.41 -13.94 -14.47
N ARG A 175 18.35 -14.06 -13.52
CA ARG A 175 18.08 -14.33 -12.10
C ARG A 175 18.52 -13.13 -11.25
N ASP A 176 17.83 -12.88 -10.14
CA ASP A 176 18.26 -11.93 -9.11
C ASP A 176 19.07 -12.59 -7.97
N GLY A 177 19.34 -11.83 -6.91
CA GLY A 177 20.07 -12.30 -5.74
C GLY A 177 19.26 -13.22 -4.82
N GLU A 178 17.92 -13.17 -4.91
CA GLU A 178 16.98 -13.88 -4.04
C GLU A 178 16.49 -15.20 -4.66
N GLY A 179 16.82 -15.45 -5.92
CA GLY A 179 16.47 -16.69 -6.63
C GLY A 179 15.23 -16.55 -7.50
N LEU A 180 14.64 -15.35 -7.60
CA LEU A 180 13.58 -15.08 -8.57
C LEU A 180 14.18 -14.84 -9.95
N MET A 181 13.46 -15.30 -10.97
CA MET A 181 13.91 -15.25 -12.35
C MET A 181 12.89 -14.59 -13.27
N VAL A 182 13.43 -14.04 -14.36
CA VAL A 182 12.71 -13.78 -15.61
C VAL A 182 13.08 -14.89 -16.58
N LEU A 183 12.08 -15.61 -17.08
CA LEU A 183 12.24 -16.60 -18.14
C LEU A 183 11.66 -16.05 -19.44
N ALA A 184 12.37 -16.27 -20.55
CA ALA A 184 11.89 -15.82 -21.86
C ALA A 184 12.16 -16.83 -22.97
N ALA A 185 11.24 -16.90 -23.93
CA ALA A 185 11.33 -17.77 -25.10
C ALA A 185 10.79 -17.06 -26.34
N ALA A 186 11.59 -17.03 -27.40
CA ALA A 186 11.18 -16.54 -28.71
C ALA A 186 10.49 -17.64 -29.51
N VAL A 187 9.35 -17.31 -30.10
CA VAL A 187 8.54 -18.20 -30.92
C VAL A 187 8.21 -17.50 -32.24
N ASP A 188 8.53 -18.15 -33.35
CA ASP A 188 8.16 -17.72 -34.68
C ASP A 188 6.72 -18.19 -34.97
N THR A 189 5.81 -17.24 -35.19
CA THR A 189 4.40 -17.47 -35.52
C THR A 189 4.13 -17.09 -36.98
N ALA A 190 2.92 -17.39 -37.49
CA ALA A 190 2.50 -16.94 -38.81
C ALA A 190 2.47 -15.40 -38.96
N ASP A 191 2.23 -14.68 -37.87
CA ASP A 191 2.12 -13.21 -37.83
C ASP A 191 3.45 -12.52 -37.49
N GLY A 192 4.53 -13.29 -37.35
CA GLY A 192 5.86 -12.81 -36.98
C GLY A 192 6.36 -13.40 -35.66
N ARG A 193 7.52 -12.93 -35.21
CA ARG A 193 8.14 -13.41 -33.97
C ARG A 193 7.50 -12.76 -32.75
N VAL A 194 7.25 -13.57 -31.73
CA VAL A 194 6.82 -13.14 -30.40
C VAL A 194 7.78 -13.67 -29.34
N VAL A 195 7.78 -13.04 -28.17
CA VAL A 195 8.56 -13.46 -27.00
C VAL A 195 7.61 -13.71 -25.83
N HIS A 196 7.58 -14.96 -25.36
CA HIS A 196 6.93 -15.32 -24.10
C HIS A 196 7.85 -14.91 -22.96
N VAL A 197 7.35 -14.12 -22.01
CA VAL A 197 8.12 -13.60 -20.87
C VAL A 197 7.38 -13.93 -19.58
N ALA A 198 7.98 -14.72 -18.70
CA ALA A 198 7.40 -15.10 -17.40
C ALA A 198 8.14 -14.42 -16.25
N VAL A 199 7.39 -13.70 -15.40
CA VAL A 199 7.93 -12.93 -14.26
C VAL A 199 6.92 -12.81 -13.11
N PRO A 200 7.32 -13.09 -11.85
CA PRO A 200 8.54 -13.80 -11.42
C PRO A 200 8.39 -15.32 -11.58
N VAL A 201 9.51 -16.04 -11.72
CA VAL A 201 9.56 -17.51 -11.60
C VAL A 201 10.67 -17.92 -10.63
N PRO A 202 10.38 -18.68 -9.55
CA PRO A 202 11.42 -19.24 -8.67
C PRO A 202 12.37 -20.15 -9.44
N GLU A 203 13.67 -20.12 -9.10
CA GLU A 203 14.70 -20.93 -9.77
C GLU A 203 14.38 -22.44 -9.74
N GLU A 204 13.88 -22.93 -8.61
CA GLU A 204 13.45 -24.32 -8.42
C GLU A 204 12.30 -24.74 -9.34
N SER A 205 11.47 -23.78 -9.78
CA SER A 205 10.31 -24.02 -10.64
C SER A 205 10.60 -23.79 -12.12
N LYS A 206 11.85 -23.52 -12.50
CA LYS A 206 12.26 -23.31 -13.90
C LYS A 206 11.83 -24.44 -14.83
N ALA A 207 11.92 -25.68 -14.36
CA ALA A 207 11.60 -26.87 -15.16
C ALA A 207 10.10 -27.02 -15.42
N ASP A 208 9.25 -26.36 -14.62
CA ASP A 208 7.80 -26.44 -14.72
C ASP A 208 7.20 -25.38 -15.65
N TRP A 209 8.00 -24.40 -16.08
CA TRP A 209 7.54 -23.38 -17.02
C TRP A 209 7.31 -23.95 -18.43
N LYS A 210 6.08 -23.77 -18.94
CA LYS A 210 5.64 -24.30 -20.24
C LYS A 210 5.17 -23.22 -21.24
N GLY A 211 5.37 -21.95 -20.94
CA GLY A 211 4.92 -20.82 -21.77
C GLY A 211 3.45 -20.45 -21.53
N ALA A 212 2.90 -19.56 -22.37
CA ALA A 212 1.60 -18.93 -22.14
C ALA A 212 0.39 -19.75 -22.65
N HIS A 213 0.63 -20.82 -23.43
CA HIS A 213 -0.42 -21.58 -24.09
C HIS A 213 -0.94 -22.78 -23.29
N THR A 214 -0.31 -23.09 -22.15
CA THR A 214 -0.74 -24.17 -21.26
C THR A 214 -1.76 -23.68 -20.23
N THR A 215 -2.41 -24.61 -19.51
CA THR A 215 -3.20 -24.28 -18.31
C THR A 215 -2.30 -23.86 -17.16
N ALA A 216 -2.76 -22.93 -16.29
CA ALA A 216 -2.01 -22.41 -15.14
C ALA A 216 -1.55 -23.50 -14.16
N GLN A 217 -2.33 -24.57 -14.02
CA GLN A 217 -1.97 -25.73 -13.22
C GLN A 217 -2.05 -27.01 -14.04
N GLU A 218 -1.19 -27.96 -13.69
CA GLU A 218 -1.18 -29.31 -14.21
C GLU A 218 -1.19 -30.30 -13.05
N SER A 219 -2.03 -31.33 -13.14
CA SER A 219 -2.04 -32.42 -12.15
C SER A 219 -0.95 -33.43 -12.50
N ARG A 220 -0.08 -33.74 -11.53
CA ARG A 220 0.93 -34.80 -11.61
C ARG A 220 0.64 -35.86 -10.56
N ILE A 221 1.10 -37.07 -10.83
CA ILE A 221 1.01 -38.20 -9.90
C ILE A 221 2.41 -38.41 -9.33
N ASP A 222 2.54 -38.42 -8.01
CA ASP A 222 3.78 -38.72 -7.33
C ASP A 222 4.13 -40.20 -7.53
N PRO A 223 5.32 -40.52 -8.08
CA PRO A 223 5.71 -41.90 -8.35
C PRO A 223 6.01 -42.71 -7.08
N GLU A 224 6.22 -42.09 -5.91
CA GLU A 224 6.55 -42.76 -4.66
C GLU A 224 5.31 -43.22 -3.89
N ASP A 225 4.26 -42.39 -3.81
CA ASP A 225 3.04 -42.68 -3.04
C ASP A 225 1.76 -42.74 -3.88
N GLY A 226 1.81 -42.35 -5.16
CA GLY A 226 0.67 -42.38 -6.08
C GLY A 226 -0.32 -41.23 -5.90
N ASP A 227 -0.01 -40.26 -5.05
CA ASP A 227 -0.90 -39.13 -4.78
C ASP A 227 -0.87 -38.11 -5.92
N THR A 228 -2.03 -37.52 -6.22
CA THR A 228 -2.15 -36.47 -7.23
C THR A 228 -1.87 -35.11 -6.62
N TYR A 229 -0.88 -34.39 -7.14
CA TYR A 229 -0.55 -33.02 -6.74
C TYR A 229 -0.63 -32.06 -7.93
N SER A 230 -0.91 -30.79 -7.66
CA SER A 230 -0.95 -29.74 -8.69
C SER A 230 0.39 -29.02 -8.78
N VAL A 231 0.92 -28.86 -9.99
CA VAL A 231 2.12 -28.06 -10.28
C VAL A 231 1.72 -26.80 -11.03
N ASN A 232 2.29 -25.66 -10.64
CA ASN A 232 2.11 -24.39 -11.35
C ASN A 232 2.99 -24.37 -12.61
N THR A 233 2.39 -24.10 -13.77
CA THR A 233 3.10 -24.02 -15.05
C THR A 233 3.58 -22.60 -15.39
N TYR A 234 3.21 -21.63 -14.56
CA TYR A 234 3.50 -20.20 -14.68
C TYR A 234 2.97 -19.55 -15.96
N SER A 235 1.96 -20.16 -16.60
CA SER A 235 1.30 -19.56 -17.78
C SER A 235 0.53 -18.29 -17.43
N ASP A 236 -0.02 -18.20 -16.23
CA ASP A 236 -0.66 -17.01 -15.66
C ASP A 236 0.33 -15.88 -15.34
N ALA A 237 1.61 -16.22 -15.11
CA ALA A 237 2.70 -15.25 -14.97
C ALA A 237 3.41 -14.94 -16.30
N THR A 238 2.96 -15.51 -17.43
CA THR A 238 3.61 -15.35 -18.75
C THR A 238 2.85 -14.36 -19.64
N ALA A 239 3.53 -13.29 -20.07
CA ALA A 239 3.05 -12.37 -21.10
C ALA A 239 3.65 -12.75 -22.47
N ILE A 240 2.85 -12.64 -23.55
CA ILE A 240 3.34 -12.76 -24.93
C ILE A 240 3.54 -11.35 -25.46
N ILE A 241 4.77 -10.99 -25.83
CA ILE A 241 5.14 -9.64 -26.28
C ILE A 241 5.63 -9.72 -27.73
N GLY A 242 5.22 -8.77 -28.58
CA GLY A 242 5.67 -8.71 -29.97
C GLY A 242 7.17 -8.42 -30.09
N ALA A 243 7.82 -8.91 -31.13
CA ALA A 243 9.25 -8.67 -31.35
C ALA A 243 9.62 -7.18 -31.44
N ASP A 244 8.78 -6.36 -32.05
CA ASP A 244 9.00 -4.91 -32.16
C ASP A 244 8.96 -4.22 -30.79
N ASP A 245 7.95 -4.54 -29.96
CA ASP A 245 7.84 -4.02 -28.59
C ASP A 245 9.03 -4.44 -27.71
N VAL A 246 9.51 -5.67 -27.87
CA VAL A 246 10.69 -6.17 -27.16
C VAL A 246 11.98 -5.54 -27.68
N ALA A 247 12.04 -5.15 -28.95
CA ALA A 247 13.19 -4.44 -29.51
C ALA A 247 13.30 -3.00 -28.98
N GLU A 248 12.18 -2.34 -28.67
CA GLU A 248 12.15 -1.00 -28.05
C GLU A 248 12.45 -1.00 -26.54
N LEU A 249 12.33 -2.15 -25.87
CA LEU A 249 12.47 -2.28 -24.42
C LEU A 249 13.78 -1.67 -23.86
N PRO A 250 14.97 -1.81 -24.48
CA PRO A 250 16.19 -1.16 -24.00
C PRO A 250 16.07 0.36 -23.92
N ALA A 251 15.47 1.01 -24.92
CA ALA A 251 15.29 2.46 -24.94
C ALA A 251 14.29 2.89 -23.85
N ARG A 252 13.15 2.21 -23.75
CA ARG A 252 12.14 2.46 -22.72
C ARG A 252 12.69 2.29 -21.30
N VAL A 253 13.53 1.27 -21.09
CA VAL A 253 14.21 1.04 -19.80
C VAL A 253 15.21 2.16 -19.49
N ASP A 254 15.97 2.64 -20.47
CA ASP A 254 16.88 3.76 -20.25
C ASP A 254 16.14 5.05 -19.89
N ASP A 255 14.95 5.29 -20.47
CA ASP A 255 14.09 6.42 -20.09
C ASP A 255 13.59 6.30 -18.64
N VAL A 256 13.14 5.11 -18.22
CA VAL A 256 12.74 4.83 -16.82
C VAL A 256 13.90 5.08 -15.87
N ILE A 257 15.09 4.57 -16.18
CA ILE A 257 16.29 4.76 -15.36
C ILE A 257 16.68 6.24 -15.30
N ALA A 258 16.61 6.96 -16.43
CA ALA A 258 16.95 8.38 -16.48
C ALA A 258 15.99 9.24 -15.65
N GLN A 259 14.69 8.95 -15.73
CA GLN A 259 13.66 9.64 -14.95
C GLN A 259 13.82 9.33 -13.45
N ALA A 260 13.98 8.07 -13.08
CA ALA A 260 14.20 7.68 -11.68
C ALA A 260 15.49 8.29 -11.12
N ALA A 261 16.58 8.35 -11.89
CA ALA A 261 17.82 9.01 -11.50
C ALA A 261 17.70 10.54 -11.34
N LYS A 262 16.71 11.18 -11.98
CA LYS A 262 16.40 12.59 -11.74
C LYS A 262 15.72 12.77 -10.37
N VAL A 263 14.73 11.94 -10.06
CA VAL A 263 14.02 11.97 -8.78
C VAL A 263 14.94 11.60 -7.63
N ASP A 264 15.77 10.57 -7.77
CA ASP A 264 16.75 10.18 -6.74
C ASP A 264 17.77 11.28 -6.45
N ARG A 265 18.19 12.06 -7.46
CA ARG A 265 19.05 13.23 -7.23
C ARG A 265 18.35 14.31 -6.41
N GLU A 266 17.07 14.58 -6.66
CA GLU A 266 16.26 15.47 -5.84
C GLU A 266 16.15 14.93 -4.40
N TYR A 267 15.80 13.66 -4.24
CA TYR A 267 15.66 13.00 -2.95
C TYR A 267 16.93 13.05 -2.11
N ARG A 268 18.09 12.72 -2.70
CA ARG A 268 19.39 12.83 -2.02
C ARG A 268 19.77 14.26 -1.65
N GLN A 269 19.36 15.25 -2.45
CA GLN A 269 19.56 16.66 -2.09
C GLN A 269 18.68 17.05 -0.89
N LEU A 270 17.45 16.56 -0.85
CA LEU A 270 16.53 16.76 0.27
C LEU A 270 17.07 16.12 1.56
N ILE A 271 17.57 14.88 1.52
CA ILE A 271 18.21 14.24 2.68
C ILE A 271 19.38 15.08 3.20
N ARG A 272 20.30 15.49 2.33
CA ARG A 272 21.45 16.34 2.74
C ARG A 272 21.00 17.66 3.36
N LYS A 273 19.90 18.24 2.84
CA LYS A 273 19.33 19.47 3.39
C LYS A 273 18.67 19.19 4.75
N SER A 274 17.97 18.07 4.91
CA SER A 274 17.38 17.60 6.16
C SER A 274 18.46 17.41 7.23
N ASP A 275 19.57 16.71 6.91
CA ASP A 275 20.71 16.52 7.81
C ASP A 275 21.34 17.84 8.27
N ARG A 276 21.49 18.79 7.35
CA ARG A 276 22.03 20.12 7.66
C ARG A 276 21.11 20.87 8.62
N LEU A 277 19.81 20.90 8.34
CA LEU A 277 18.82 21.57 9.18
C LEU A 277 18.66 20.87 10.53
N HIS A 278 18.77 19.54 10.59
CA HIS A 278 18.78 18.79 11.84
C HIS A 278 19.96 19.18 12.73
N LYS A 279 21.17 19.27 12.16
CA LYS A 279 22.37 19.73 12.88
C LYS A 279 22.21 21.18 13.35
N GLU A 280 21.70 22.06 12.49
CA GLU A 280 21.47 23.47 12.84
C GLU A 280 20.44 23.61 13.96
N ARG A 281 19.33 22.88 13.88
CA ARG A 281 18.31 22.81 14.94
C ARG A 281 18.92 22.34 16.26
N LEU A 282 19.73 21.28 16.23
CA LEU A 282 20.38 20.77 17.43
C LEU A 282 21.26 21.84 18.10
N GLN A 283 21.99 22.66 17.32
CA GLN A 283 22.79 23.76 17.87
C GLN A 283 21.93 24.85 18.52
N LEU A 284 20.79 25.21 17.91
CA LEU A 284 19.86 26.18 18.47
C LEU A 284 19.17 25.66 19.73
N GLU A 285 18.82 24.38 19.76
CA GLU A 285 18.24 23.75 20.96
C GLU A 285 19.29 23.57 22.08
N LEU A 286 20.58 23.38 21.76
CA LEU A 286 21.67 23.41 22.75
C LEU A 286 21.84 24.80 23.40
N ALA A 287 21.56 25.88 22.67
CA ALA A 287 21.55 27.22 23.26
C ALA A 287 20.37 27.40 24.24
N ARG A 288 19.25 26.70 23.99
CA ARG A 288 18.05 26.71 24.83
C ARG A 288 18.17 25.80 26.05
N PHE A 289 18.79 24.65 25.88
CA PHE A 289 18.99 23.61 26.88
C PHE A 289 20.49 23.36 27.02
N ALA A 290 21.10 23.89 28.07
CA ALA A 290 22.54 23.80 28.29
C ALA A 290 23.09 22.36 28.41
N ASP A 291 22.22 21.35 28.40
CA ASP A 291 22.52 19.92 28.35
C ASP A 291 22.13 19.33 26.99
N ALA A 292 23.07 18.58 26.38
CA ALA A 292 22.84 17.89 25.12
C ALA A 292 21.77 16.81 25.21
N ALA A 293 21.55 16.22 26.38
CA ALA A 293 20.47 15.25 26.57
C ALA A 293 19.09 15.91 26.47
N ASP A 294 18.90 17.08 27.06
CA ASP A 294 17.65 17.85 26.99
C ASP A 294 17.39 18.38 25.57
N ALA A 295 18.42 18.85 24.86
CA ALA A 295 18.30 19.26 23.46
C ALA A 295 17.91 18.07 22.56
N ALA A 296 18.56 16.90 22.72
CA ALA A 296 18.20 15.69 21.99
C ALA A 296 16.78 15.20 22.33
N LEU A 297 16.37 15.31 23.59
CA LEU A 297 15.02 15.00 24.04
C LEU A 297 13.97 15.90 23.36
N GLN A 298 14.23 17.21 23.24
CA GLN A 298 13.34 18.13 22.51
C GLN A 298 13.15 17.69 21.05
N LEU A 299 14.25 17.38 20.34
CA LEU A 299 14.17 16.91 18.95
C LEU A 299 13.38 15.59 18.83
N ARG A 300 13.60 14.65 19.76
CA ARG A 300 12.86 13.38 19.82
C ARG A 300 11.37 13.60 20.01
N LEU A 301 10.98 14.44 20.99
CA LEU A 301 9.59 14.75 21.29
C LEU A 301 8.89 15.41 20.11
N ASP A 302 9.57 16.33 19.42
CA ASP A 302 8.98 17.03 18.26
C ASP A 302 8.81 16.09 17.05
N SER A 303 9.73 15.15 16.85
CA SER A 303 9.57 14.09 15.86
C SER A 303 8.41 13.14 16.22
N SER A 304 8.35 12.73 17.49
CA SER A 304 7.30 11.83 17.99
C SER A 304 5.90 12.45 17.88
N GLU A 305 5.75 13.74 18.20
CA GLU A 305 4.47 14.44 18.06
C GLU A 305 3.94 14.44 16.63
N ARG A 306 4.81 14.60 15.63
CA ARG A 306 4.41 14.50 14.22
C ARG A 306 4.01 13.09 13.85
N GLN A 307 4.79 12.11 14.28
CA GLN A 307 4.45 10.72 14.05
C GLN A 307 3.07 10.40 14.65
N HIS A 308 2.81 10.86 15.87
CA HIS A 308 1.50 10.75 16.50
C HIS A 308 0.40 11.42 15.66
N TYR A 309 0.61 12.66 15.20
CA TYR A 309 -0.37 13.36 14.38
C TYR A 309 -0.68 12.61 13.08
N ARG A 310 0.34 12.12 12.38
CA ARG A 310 0.18 11.34 11.13
C ARG A 310 -0.49 9.98 11.38
N CYS A 311 -0.12 9.28 12.44
CA CYS A 311 -0.78 8.03 12.83
C CYS A 311 -2.27 8.27 13.14
N GLN A 312 -2.60 9.37 13.83
CA GLN A 312 -4.00 9.74 14.05
C GLN A 312 -4.71 10.07 12.74
N GLN A 313 -4.11 10.84 11.84
CA GLN A 313 -4.72 11.17 10.54
C GLN A 313 -5.01 9.92 9.70
N ARG A 314 -4.03 9.02 9.55
CA ARG A 314 -4.23 7.74 8.83
C ARG A 314 -5.34 6.94 9.48
N ARG A 315 -5.31 6.80 10.80
CA ARG A 315 -6.38 6.12 11.55
C ARG A 315 -7.74 6.74 11.25
N TRP A 316 -7.86 8.06 11.29
CA TRP A 316 -9.13 8.75 11.03
C TRP A 316 -9.67 8.41 9.64
N ALA A 317 -8.83 8.37 8.61
CA ALA A 317 -9.24 7.95 7.27
C ALA A 317 -9.78 6.50 7.25
N TYR A 318 -9.07 5.55 7.89
CA TYR A 318 -9.52 4.16 7.96
C TYR A 318 -10.78 3.95 8.80
N VAL A 319 -10.87 4.62 9.95
CA VAL A 319 -12.07 4.56 10.78
C VAL A 319 -13.25 5.13 10.01
N GLN A 320 -13.08 6.24 9.29
CA GLN A 320 -14.14 6.83 8.48
C GLN A 320 -14.68 5.84 7.43
N ASP A 321 -13.79 5.12 6.74
CA ASP A 321 -14.16 4.06 5.79
C ASP A 321 -14.95 2.90 6.44
N CYS A 322 -14.68 2.59 7.72
CA CYS A 322 -15.52 1.66 8.49
C CYS A 322 -16.88 2.26 8.83
N LEU A 323 -16.93 3.54 9.23
CA LEU A 323 -18.15 4.23 9.64
C LEU A 323 -19.12 4.47 8.48
N ASP A 324 -18.59 4.67 7.27
CA ASP A 324 -19.40 4.84 6.07
C ASP A 324 -20.11 3.54 5.65
N ARG A 325 -19.67 2.39 6.20
CA ARG A 325 -20.29 1.07 6.02
C ARG A 325 -21.19 0.65 7.19
N LEU A 326 -21.39 1.51 8.19
CA LEU A 326 -22.32 1.27 9.29
C LEU A 326 -23.74 1.73 8.92
N GLY A 327 -24.74 1.04 9.48
CA GLY A 327 -26.10 1.54 9.50
C GLY A 327 -26.21 2.84 10.34
N PRO A 328 -27.24 3.69 10.10
CA PRO A 328 -27.37 4.99 10.77
C PRO A 328 -27.38 4.91 12.30
N ASP A 329 -28.07 3.93 12.88
CA ASP A 329 -28.18 3.75 14.33
C ASP A 329 -26.84 3.32 14.95
N ASP A 330 -26.16 2.38 14.32
CA ASP A 330 -24.84 1.89 14.73
C ASP A 330 -23.80 3.01 14.62
N ARG A 331 -23.86 3.82 13.56
CA ARG A 331 -23.01 5.01 13.39
C ARG A 331 -23.26 6.05 14.48
N ALA A 332 -24.51 6.36 14.80
CA ALA A 332 -24.85 7.29 15.88
C ALA A 332 -24.35 6.81 17.24
N GLY A 333 -24.50 5.50 17.52
CA GLY A 333 -23.95 4.87 18.73
C GLY A 333 -22.43 4.96 18.79
N TYR A 334 -21.74 4.70 17.68
CA TYR A 334 -20.29 4.86 17.59
C TYR A 334 -19.85 6.30 17.83
N GLU A 335 -20.50 7.27 17.19
CA GLU A 335 -20.16 8.70 17.30
C GLU A 335 -20.39 9.22 18.73
N ASP A 336 -21.39 8.71 19.46
CA ASP A 336 -21.57 9.01 20.88
C ASP A 336 -20.42 8.46 21.75
N LEU A 337 -20.03 7.21 21.54
CA LEU A 337 -18.87 6.61 22.23
C LEU A 337 -17.57 7.36 21.90
N GLN A 338 -17.37 7.72 20.63
CA GLN A 338 -16.22 8.48 20.20
C GLN A 338 -16.21 9.88 20.83
N ARG A 339 -17.37 10.55 20.96
CA ARG A 339 -17.49 11.81 21.70
C ARG A 339 -17.12 11.65 23.18
N ARG A 340 -17.52 10.56 23.83
CA ARG A 340 -17.14 10.27 25.24
C ARG A 340 -15.63 10.03 25.38
N ILE A 341 -15.05 9.23 24.49
CA ILE A 341 -13.60 8.98 24.43
C ILE A 341 -12.81 10.26 24.11
N ALA A 342 -13.36 11.14 23.29
CA ALA A 342 -12.76 12.44 22.97
C ALA A 342 -12.92 13.47 24.11
N ALA A 343 -14.05 13.46 24.82
CA ALA A 343 -14.31 14.32 25.98
C ALA A 343 -13.36 14.02 27.16
N ALA A 344 -12.84 12.79 27.23
CA ALA A 344 -11.77 12.40 28.15
C ALA A 344 -10.40 13.05 27.85
N GLY A 345 -10.33 13.90 26.83
CA GLY A 345 -9.11 14.52 26.31
C GLY A 345 -8.95 14.18 24.83
N VAL A 346 -9.12 15.19 23.98
CA VAL A 346 -9.17 15.16 22.51
C VAL A 346 -8.06 14.29 21.91
N ASP A 347 -8.29 13.00 21.62
CA ASP A 347 -7.25 12.09 21.08
C ASP A 347 -5.89 12.13 21.83
N ARG A 348 -5.84 12.79 23.01
CA ARG A 348 -4.70 13.35 23.74
C ARG A 348 -5.16 13.45 25.18
N PHE A 349 -4.66 12.62 26.09
CA PHE A 349 -4.96 12.84 27.50
C PHE A 349 -4.27 14.14 27.93
N GLU A 350 -5.06 15.15 28.28
CA GLU A 350 -4.52 16.40 28.81
C GLU A 350 -4.03 16.17 30.25
N PRO A 351 -2.87 16.72 30.62
CA PRO A 351 -2.46 16.74 32.02
C PRO A 351 -3.57 17.32 32.90
N GLY A 352 -3.95 16.62 33.97
CA GLY A 352 -5.04 17.04 34.87
C GLY A 352 -6.42 16.46 34.57
N ARG A 353 -6.55 15.55 33.59
CA ARG A 353 -7.77 14.79 33.26
C ARG A 353 -7.62 13.29 33.55
N GLU A 354 -6.84 12.91 34.56
CA GLU A 354 -6.49 11.51 34.80
C GLU A 354 -7.68 10.64 35.21
N ASP A 355 -8.75 11.24 35.73
CA ASP A 355 -10.03 10.60 36.02
C ASP A 355 -10.70 10.05 34.75
N LEU A 356 -10.85 10.89 33.74
CA LEU A 356 -11.44 10.50 32.46
C LEU A 356 -10.52 9.54 31.69
N ALA A 357 -9.19 9.74 31.79
CA ALA A 357 -8.22 8.86 31.17
C ALA A 357 -8.23 7.45 31.78
N ALA A 358 -8.33 7.38 33.10
CA ALA A 358 -8.44 6.13 33.82
C ALA A 358 -9.74 5.39 33.46
N GLU A 359 -10.87 6.10 33.35
CA GLU A 359 -12.14 5.52 32.89
C GLU A 359 -12.01 4.89 31.49
N VAL A 360 -11.41 5.61 30.52
CA VAL A 360 -11.19 5.10 29.16
C VAL A 360 -10.28 3.88 29.15
N CYS A 361 -9.29 3.83 30.04
CA CYS A 361 -8.40 2.67 30.20
C CYS A 361 -9.02 1.53 31.03
N GLY A 362 -10.19 1.73 31.66
CA GLY A 362 -10.76 0.76 32.60
C GLY A 362 -9.92 0.57 33.87
N LEU A 363 -9.21 1.62 34.28
CA LEU A 363 -8.29 1.63 35.42
C LEU A 363 -8.77 2.61 36.50
N THR A 364 -8.25 2.47 37.71
CA THR A 364 -8.30 3.57 38.69
C THR A 364 -7.30 4.67 38.32
N VAL A 365 -7.53 5.90 38.79
CA VAL A 365 -6.57 7.03 38.58
C VAL A 365 -5.15 6.68 39.03
N ARG A 366 -5.04 5.94 40.14
CA ARG A 366 -3.74 5.49 40.66
C ARG A 366 -3.06 4.51 39.70
N GLU A 367 -3.78 3.52 39.21
CA GLU A 367 -3.28 2.54 38.26
C GLU A 367 -2.94 3.16 36.91
N TYR A 368 -3.73 4.14 36.46
CA TYR A 368 -3.42 4.91 35.26
C TYR A 368 -2.09 5.67 35.39
N ARG A 369 -1.88 6.37 36.52
CA ARG A 369 -0.61 7.07 36.79
C ARG A 369 0.57 6.09 36.83
N GLU A 370 0.41 4.97 37.51
CA GLU A 370 1.41 3.89 37.55
C GLU A 370 1.75 3.39 36.14
N LEU A 371 0.74 3.17 35.29
CA LEU A 371 0.93 2.74 33.90
C LEU A 371 1.68 3.78 33.06
N VAL A 372 1.35 5.07 33.22
CA VAL A 372 2.03 6.19 32.53
C VAL A 372 3.50 6.28 32.98
N ASP A 373 3.78 6.17 34.27
CA ASP A 373 5.14 6.22 34.82
C ASP A 373 6.02 5.07 34.30
N ILE A 374 5.47 3.85 34.19
CA ILE A 374 6.20 2.72 33.59
C ILE A 374 6.42 2.96 32.08
N ARG A 375 5.44 3.52 31.38
CA ARG A 375 5.51 3.81 29.93
C ARG A 375 6.55 4.87 29.58
N ARG A 376 6.78 5.86 30.45
CA ARG A 376 7.87 6.86 30.33
C ARG A 376 9.24 6.22 30.18
N LYS A 377 9.46 5.06 30.79
CA LYS A 377 10.71 4.33 30.65
C LYS A 377 10.76 3.58 29.31
N PRO A 378 11.86 3.71 28.54
CA PRO A 378 12.11 2.84 27.40
C PRO A 378 11.99 1.37 27.80
N ARG A 379 11.48 0.51 26.92
CA ARG A 379 11.24 -0.91 27.24
C ARG A 379 12.46 -1.61 27.82
N HIS A 380 13.66 -1.29 27.33
CA HIS A 380 14.93 -1.86 27.80
C HIS A 380 15.40 -1.31 29.17
N ALA A 381 14.82 -0.21 29.63
CA ALA A 381 15.14 0.41 30.93
C ALA A 381 14.15 0.02 32.04
N ARG A 382 13.09 -0.74 31.72
CA ARG A 382 12.11 -1.22 32.69
C ARG A 382 12.66 -2.41 33.47
N THR A 383 12.40 -2.44 34.77
CA THR A 383 12.67 -3.64 35.57
C THR A 383 11.68 -4.75 35.21
N ARG A 384 12.00 -6.00 35.59
CA ARG A 384 11.09 -7.13 35.37
C ARG A 384 9.74 -6.93 36.09
N ASP A 385 9.77 -6.36 37.30
CA ASP A 385 8.57 -6.10 38.08
C ASP A 385 7.73 -4.98 37.43
N GLU A 386 8.37 -3.93 36.93
CA GLU A 386 7.71 -2.87 36.18
C GLU A 386 7.08 -3.40 34.88
N GLN A 387 7.78 -4.26 34.13
CA GLN A 387 7.20 -4.85 32.92
C GLN A 387 6.03 -5.79 33.26
N THR A 388 6.15 -6.60 34.31
CA THR A 388 5.05 -7.46 34.77
C THR A 388 3.83 -6.62 35.18
N ARG A 389 4.07 -5.51 35.86
CA ARG A 389 3.01 -4.58 36.26
C ARG A 389 2.40 -3.85 35.07
N HIS A 390 3.21 -3.45 34.09
CA HIS A 390 2.77 -2.89 32.80
C HIS A 390 1.86 -3.86 32.06
N ASP A 391 2.21 -5.16 32.01
CA ASP A 391 1.42 -6.19 31.35
C ASP A 391 0.06 -6.39 32.05
N VAL A 392 0.05 -6.41 33.40
CA VAL A 392 -1.18 -6.50 34.20
C VAL A 392 -2.10 -5.29 33.99
N LEU A 393 -1.54 -4.07 34.01
CA LEU A 393 -2.29 -2.83 33.89
C LEU A 393 -2.75 -2.54 32.47
N SER A 394 -1.97 -2.96 31.47
CA SER A 394 -2.35 -2.81 30.06
C SER A 394 -3.42 -3.83 29.67
N GLY A 395 -3.37 -5.03 30.28
CA GLY A 395 -4.29 -6.13 30.03
C GLY A 395 -4.27 -6.65 28.59
N ASP A 396 -4.70 -7.90 28.40
CA ASP A 396 -4.87 -8.47 27.05
C ASP A 396 -6.23 -8.08 26.43
N ARG A 397 -7.14 -7.54 27.26
CA ARG A 397 -8.50 -7.20 26.87
C ARG A 397 -8.63 -5.71 26.65
N LYS A 398 -9.41 -5.32 25.65
CA LYS A 398 -9.76 -3.90 25.44
C LYS A 398 -10.49 -3.34 26.67
N PRO A 399 -10.24 -2.08 27.06
CA PRO A 399 -11.11 -1.35 27.98
C PRO A 399 -12.57 -1.32 27.52
N LEU A 400 -13.51 -1.13 28.45
CA LEU A 400 -14.96 -1.28 28.18
C LEU A 400 -15.44 -0.39 27.01
N LEU A 401 -15.12 0.90 27.02
CA LEU A 401 -15.56 1.82 25.95
C LEU A 401 -14.99 1.45 24.58
N LEU A 402 -13.77 0.89 24.54
CA LEU A 402 -13.18 0.41 23.28
C LEU A 402 -13.81 -0.90 22.81
N ALA A 403 -14.19 -1.77 23.74
CA ALA A 403 -14.94 -2.98 23.43
C ALA A 403 -16.36 -2.66 22.96
N GLU A 404 -17.02 -1.63 23.49
CA GLU A 404 -18.32 -1.14 23.01
C GLU A 404 -18.22 -0.64 21.56
N GLN A 405 -17.20 0.16 21.23
CA GLN A 405 -16.96 0.59 19.85
C GLN A 405 -16.71 -0.58 18.91
N ALA A 406 -15.91 -1.56 19.34
CA ALA A 406 -15.61 -2.72 18.51
C ALA A 406 -16.83 -3.63 18.36
N ALA A 407 -17.67 -3.78 19.39
CA ALA A 407 -18.92 -4.52 19.30
C ALA A 407 -19.85 -3.94 18.22
N ILE A 408 -19.96 -2.60 18.13
CA ILE A 408 -20.72 -1.92 17.07
C ILE A 408 -20.15 -2.26 15.68
N ILE A 409 -18.84 -2.15 15.50
CA ILE A 409 -18.17 -2.44 14.21
C ILE A 409 -18.35 -3.90 13.79
N HIS A 410 -18.30 -4.83 14.75
CA HIS A 410 -18.51 -6.26 14.50
C HIS A 410 -20.00 -6.65 14.41
N GLY A 411 -20.92 -5.74 14.73
CA GLY A 411 -22.35 -6.02 14.75
C GLY A 411 -22.74 -7.03 15.83
N LEU A 412 -22.08 -6.96 16.99
CA LEU A 412 -22.25 -7.84 18.14
C LEU A 412 -22.72 -7.03 19.35
N SER A 413 -23.33 -7.70 20.33
CA SER A 413 -23.41 -7.13 21.68
C SER A 413 -22.02 -7.10 22.33
N VAL A 414 -21.87 -6.30 23.39
CA VAL A 414 -20.58 -6.22 24.12
C VAL A 414 -20.15 -7.59 24.65
N ASP A 415 -21.08 -8.37 25.21
CA ASP A 415 -20.80 -9.69 25.75
C ASP A 415 -20.39 -10.68 24.64
N GLU A 416 -21.05 -10.64 23.49
CA GLU A 416 -20.68 -11.43 22.31
C GLU A 416 -19.32 -11.03 21.75
N TYR A 417 -19.00 -9.73 21.73
CA TYR A 417 -17.67 -9.26 21.34
C TYR A 417 -16.59 -9.74 22.31
N ARG A 418 -16.87 -9.75 23.62
CA ARG A 418 -15.93 -10.30 24.63
C ARG A 418 -15.71 -11.80 24.47
N GLU A 419 -16.76 -12.54 24.15
CA GLU A 419 -16.66 -13.95 23.82
C GLU A 419 -15.80 -14.15 22.56
N TRP A 420 -16.05 -13.36 21.51
CA TRP A 420 -15.25 -13.38 20.28
C TRP A 420 -13.78 -13.02 20.51
N GLU A 421 -13.48 -11.99 21.31
CA GLU A 421 -12.13 -11.57 21.69
C GLU A 421 -11.40 -12.70 22.44
N ALA A 422 -12.08 -13.36 23.39
CA ALA A 422 -11.53 -14.49 24.12
C ALA A 422 -11.26 -15.70 23.21
N LEU A 423 -12.16 -16.01 22.28
CA LEU A 423 -12.00 -17.09 21.30
C LEU A 423 -10.85 -16.80 20.32
N THR A 424 -10.66 -15.54 19.93
CA THR A 424 -9.56 -15.12 19.05
C THR A 424 -8.21 -15.36 19.71
N ASN A 425 -8.08 -15.04 21.01
CA ASN A 425 -6.84 -15.22 21.76
C ASN A 425 -6.43 -16.68 21.95
N LEU A 426 -7.36 -17.63 21.83
CA LEU A 426 -7.04 -19.07 21.88
C LEU A 426 -6.34 -19.54 20.59
N GLY A 427 -6.53 -18.85 19.46
CA GLY A 427 -5.95 -19.20 18.17
C GLY A 427 -6.67 -20.34 17.44
N GLU A 428 -6.26 -20.62 16.20
CA GLU A 428 -6.83 -21.69 15.39
C GLU A 428 -6.62 -23.09 15.98
N PRO A 429 -7.55 -24.04 15.74
CA PRO A 429 -7.38 -25.42 16.15
C PRO A 429 -6.12 -25.99 15.50
N ARG A 430 -5.15 -26.40 16.31
CA ARG A 430 -3.96 -27.13 15.82
C ARG A 430 -4.04 -28.57 16.29
N THR A 431 -3.93 -29.49 15.33
CA THR A 431 -3.84 -30.92 15.61
C THR A 431 -2.59 -31.22 16.45
N ALA A 432 -2.73 -32.12 17.41
CA ALA A 432 -1.62 -32.57 18.22
C ALA A 432 -0.59 -33.27 17.32
N GLY A 433 0.63 -32.73 17.27
CA GLY A 433 1.76 -33.41 16.64
C GLY A 433 2.36 -34.48 17.57
N PRO A 434 3.28 -35.33 17.08
CA PRO A 434 3.86 -36.43 17.87
C PRO A 434 4.61 -35.98 19.14
N TYR A 435 4.94 -34.69 19.25
CA TYR A 435 5.63 -34.09 20.41
C TYR A 435 4.94 -32.83 20.96
N ARG A 436 3.68 -32.52 20.58
CA ARG A 436 2.97 -31.32 21.03
C ARG A 436 1.53 -31.64 21.40
N SER A 437 1.08 -31.15 22.56
CA SER A 437 -0.34 -31.19 22.91
C SER A 437 -1.17 -30.33 21.94
N ALA A 438 -2.43 -30.73 21.74
CA ALA A 438 -3.40 -29.89 21.04
C ALA A 438 -3.43 -28.50 21.71
N ARG A 439 -3.34 -27.46 20.89
CA ARG A 439 -3.46 -26.04 21.28
C ARG A 439 -4.43 -25.37 20.31
N GLY A 440 -5.19 -24.40 20.79
CA GLY A 440 -6.19 -23.72 19.98
C GLY A 440 -7.61 -23.87 20.52
N ARG A 441 -8.55 -23.29 19.79
CA ARG A 441 -10.00 -23.48 20.01
C ARG A 441 -10.40 -24.96 19.84
N THR A 442 -11.31 -25.44 20.69
CA THR A 442 -12.02 -26.71 20.45
C THR A 442 -12.95 -26.60 19.22
N PRO A 443 -13.44 -27.71 18.65
CA PRO A 443 -14.41 -27.65 17.54
C PRO A 443 -15.66 -26.83 17.87
N GLU A 444 -16.19 -26.93 19.09
CA GLU A 444 -17.34 -26.15 19.55
C GLU A 444 -17.01 -24.67 19.64
N GLN A 445 -15.82 -24.34 20.16
CA GLN A 445 -15.31 -22.97 20.23
C GLN A 445 -15.06 -22.38 18.84
N GLN A 446 -14.59 -23.19 17.88
CA GLN A 446 -14.41 -22.76 16.49
C GLN A 446 -15.77 -22.52 15.81
N ALA A 447 -16.76 -23.39 16.04
CA ALA A 447 -18.12 -23.18 15.51
C ALA A 447 -18.74 -21.90 16.07
N ARG A 448 -18.59 -21.65 17.38
CA ARG A 448 -19.04 -20.42 18.03
C ARG A 448 -18.31 -19.18 17.50
N TYR A 449 -16.98 -19.28 17.31
CA TYR A 449 -16.20 -18.20 16.70
C TYR A 449 -16.66 -17.88 15.28
N ASN A 450 -16.87 -18.88 14.44
CA ASN A 450 -17.36 -18.70 13.07
C ASN A 450 -18.76 -18.04 13.07
N MET A 451 -19.64 -18.44 13.99
CA MET A 451 -20.97 -17.86 14.16
C MET A 451 -20.91 -16.37 14.53
N LEU A 452 -20.06 -15.99 15.49
CA LEU A 452 -19.86 -14.59 15.87
C LEU A 452 -19.20 -13.77 14.74
N GLN A 453 -18.22 -14.36 14.05
CA GLN A 453 -17.50 -13.70 12.95
C GLN A 453 -18.40 -13.44 11.73
N SER A 454 -19.38 -14.31 11.48
CA SER A 454 -20.33 -14.22 10.37
C SER A 454 -21.54 -13.31 10.65
N SER A 455 -21.52 -12.49 11.71
CA SER A 455 -22.60 -11.54 11.98
C SER A 455 -22.87 -10.66 10.76
N PRO A 456 -24.13 -10.57 10.29
CA PRO A 456 -24.51 -9.74 9.15
C PRO A 456 -24.70 -8.26 9.52
N ARG A 457 -24.51 -7.88 10.79
CA ARG A 457 -24.66 -6.51 11.31
C ARG A 457 -23.31 -5.79 11.40
N GLY A 458 -23.31 -4.50 11.74
CA GLY A 458 -22.07 -3.71 11.86
C GLY A 458 -21.47 -3.37 10.50
N ALA A 459 -20.15 -3.14 10.45
CA ALA A 459 -19.46 -2.77 9.23
C ALA A 459 -19.30 -4.01 8.33
N THR A 460 -19.86 -3.93 7.13
CA THR A 460 -19.85 -5.02 6.14
C THR A 460 -19.31 -4.55 4.79
N GLY A 461 -18.57 -5.42 4.11
CA GLY A 461 -18.07 -5.22 2.74
C GLY A 461 -18.91 -5.99 1.71
N ALA A 462 -18.57 -5.88 0.42
CA ALA A 462 -19.28 -6.58 -0.65
C ALA A 462 -19.11 -8.11 -0.57
N THR A 463 -18.04 -8.58 0.08
CA THR A 463 -17.78 -10.01 0.34
C THR A 463 -17.53 -10.30 1.83
N PRO A 464 -17.68 -11.57 2.26
CA PRO A 464 -17.29 -11.99 3.61
C PRO A 464 -15.81 -11.72 3.91
N GLY A 465 -14.92 -11.86 2.90
CA GLY A 465 -13.50 -11.57 3.02
C GLY A 465 -13.23 -10.08 3.30
N GLN A 466 -13.87 -9.20 2.54
CA GLN A 466 -13.79 -7.75 2.77
C GLN A 466 -14.35 -7.35 4.14
N THR A 467 -15.46 -7.95 4.57
CA THR A 467 -16.03 -7.73 5.91
C THR A 467 -15.04 -8.08 7.01
N MET A 468 -14.35 -9.23 6.89
CA MET A 468 -13.31 -9.64 7.82
C MET A 468 -12.12 -8.67 7.81
N GLN A 469 -11.70 -8.22 6.63
CA GLN A 469 -10.60 -7.26 6.48
C GLN A 469 -10.90 -5.93 7.16
N ILE A 470 -12.09 -5.35 6.91
CA ILE A 470 -12.54 -4.07 7.50
C ILE A 470 -12.53 -4.16 9.04
N ARG A 471 -13.14 -5.21 9.60
CA ARG A 471 -13.24 -5.41 11.05
C ARG A 471 -11.86 -5.66 11.69
N SER A 472 -11.01 -6.46 11.04
CA SER A 472 -9.64 -6.73 11.50
C SER A 472 -8.77 -5.47 11.48
N GLN A 473 -8.85 -4.68 10.40
CA GLN A 473 -8.16 -3.40 10.28
C GLN A 473 -8.61 -2.43 11.39
N PHE A 474 -9.91 -2.32 11.64
CA PHE A 474 -10.43 -1.51 12.76
C PHE A 474 -9.80 -1.94 14.10
N ASP A 475 -9.77 -3.24 14.40
CA ASP A 475 -9.20 -3.74 15.65
C ASP A 475 -7.69 -3.47 15.78
N ALA A 476 -6.95 -3.55 14.68
CA ALA A 476 -5.53 -3.19 14.64
C ALA A 476 -5.34 -1.69 14.93
N TYR A 477 -6.09 -0.83 14.26
CA TYR A 477 -6.00 0.63 14.42
C TYR A 477 -6.47 1.11 15.80
N GLN A 478 -7.49 0.48 16.38
CA GLN A 478 -7.96 0.81 17.73
C GLN A 478 -6.93 0.43 18.80
N ARG A 479 -6.25 -0.71 18.64
CA ARG A 479 -5.13 -1.12 19.52
C ARG A 479 -3.94 -0.17 19.41
N ALA A 480 -3.55 0.18 18.19
CA ALA A 480 -2.49 1.15 17.95
C ALA A 480 -2.80 2.50 18.61
N HIS A 481 -4.03 3.00 18.44
CA HIS A 481 -4.47 4.26 19.05
C HIS A 481 -4.35 4.28 20.57
N HIS A 482 -4.75 3.21 21.25
CA HIS A 482 -4.68 3.15 22.72
C HIS A 482 -3.23 3.15 23.23
N SER A 483 -2.37 2.36 22.58
CA SER A 483 -0.93 2.36 22.89
C SER A 483 -0.28 3.72 22.61
N ASP A 484 -0.65 4.37 21.51
CA ASP A 484 -0.13 5.69 21.12
C ASP A 484 -0.56 6.78 22.12
N LYS A 485 -1.81 6.76 22.58
CA LYS A 485 -2.30 7.73 23.58
C LYS A 485 -1.50 7.71 24.88
N LEU A 486 -1.16 6.52 25.38
CA LEU A 486 -0.36 6.38 26.61
C LEU A 486 1.06 6.94 26.41
N THR A 487 1.70 6.60 25.29
CA THR A 487 3.02 7.14 24.93
C THR A 487 2.99 8.66 24.82
N TRP A 488 2.00 9.20 24.11
CA TRP A 488 1.90 10.65 23.90
C TRP A 488 1.66 11.42 25.21
N THR A 489 0.89 10.85 26.14
CA THR A 489 0.66 11.45 27.46
C THR A 489 1.94 11.53 28.28
N ALA A 490 2.71 10.45 28.30
CA ALA A 490 4.03 10.40 28.92
C ALA A 490 4.97 11.47 28.34
N GLU A 491 5.00 11.59 27.01
CA GLU A 491 5.80 12.58 26.29
C GLU A 491 5.37 14.03 26.53
N ARG A 492 4.06 14.30 26.70
CA ARG A 492 3.58 15.64 27.05
C ARG A 492 4.02 16.06 28.45
N LEU A 493 4.01 15.14 29.41
CA LEU A 493 4.53 15.40 30.75
C LEU A 493 6.05 15.66 30.68
N GLU A 494 6.80 14.86 29.94
CA GLU A 494 8.24 15.11 29.69
C GLU A 494 8.48 16.48 29.04
N ARG A 495 7.65 16.87 28.07
CA ARG A 495 7.74 18.19 27.43
C ARG A 495 7.45 19.33 28.39
N ALA A 496 6.48 19.18 29.30
CA ALA A 496 6.19 20.20 30.31
C ALA A 496 7.37 20.37 31.29
N GLU A 497 7.99 19.27 31.72
CA GLU A 497 9.20 19.30 32.55
C GLU A 497 10.39 19.90 31.82
N LEU A 498 10.57 19.57 30.53
CA LEU A 498 11.62 20.11 29.68
C LEU A 498 11.43 21.62 29.47
N ALA A 499 10.19 22.06 29.19
CA ALA A 499 9.87 23.47 29.04
C ALA A 499 10.21 24.29 30.30
N ALA A 500 10.07 23.72 31.49
CA ALA A 500 10.47 24.36 32.75
C ALA A 500 12.00 24.53 32.90
N ARG A 501 12.79 23.72 32.19
CA ARG A 501 14.27 23.81 32.15
C ARG A 501 14.80 24.68 31.00
N ALA A 502 13.94 25.04 30.05
CA ALA A 502 14.32 25.84 28.88
C ALA A 502 14.75 27.26 29.28
N ARG A 503 15.86 27.73 28.71
CA ARG A 503 16.27 29.13 28.76
C ARG A 503 15.66 29.89 27.59
N PRO A 504 15.30 31.17 27.74
CA PRO A 504 14.85 31.97 26.61
C PRO A 504 16.01 32.13 25.62
N LEU A 505 15.74 31.86 24.34
CA LEU A 505 16.63 32.24 23.25
C LEU A 505 16.50 33.74 22.98
N ASP A 506 17.55 34.35 22.42
CA ASP A 506 17.41 35.70 21.90
C ASP A 506 16.47 35.71 20.68
N GLN A 507 16.03 36.91 20.29
CA GLN A 507 15.03 37.06 19.23
C GLN A 507 15.52 36.52 17.87
N VAL A 508 16.81 36.59 17.60
CA VAL A 508 17.41 36.14 16.33
C VAL A 508 17.43 34.62 16.29
N ASP A 509 17.93 33.99 17.33
CA ASP A 509 18.00 32.54 17.45
C ASP A 509 16.61 31.90 17.56
N ALA A 510 15.67 32.54 18.26
CA ALA A 510 14.29 32.09 18.32
C ALA A 510 13.59 32.15 16.95
N ALA A 511 13.79 33.24 16.19
CA ALA A 511 13.27 33.37 14.84
C ALA A 511 13.90 32.33 13.89
N ARG A 512 15.22 32.11 14.01
CA ARG A 512 15.92 31.13 13.20
C ARG A 512 15.49 29.70 13.53
N LEU A 513 15.30 29.36 14.80
CA LEU A 513 14.79 28.06 15.22
C LEU A 513 13.41 27.78 14.62
N LYS A 514 12.50 28.75 14.68
CA LYS A 514 11.17 28.65 14.04
C LYS A 514 11.29 28.41 12.53
N GLN A 515 12.18 29.12 11.85
CA GLN A 515 12.41 28.94 10.42
C GLN A 515 13.01 27.56 10.10
N VAL A 516 14.03 27.12 10.84
CA VAL A 516 14.67 25.81 10.64
C VAL A 516 13.68 24.69 10.85
N ILE A 517 12.81 24.78 11.86
CA ILE A 517 11.71 23.82 12.05
C ILE A 517 10.82 23.81 10.81
N ALA A 518 10.27 24.95 10.39
CA ALA A 518 9.38 24.99 9.22
C ALA A 518 10.03 24.47 7.92
N GLU A 519 11.30 24.79 7.70
CA GLU A 519 12.06 24.28 6.53
C GLU A 519 12.31 22.77 6.61
N TYR A 520 12.65 22.26 7.80
CA TYR A 520 12.88 20.84 8.04
C TYR A 520 11.60 20.04 7.79
N ASP A 521 10.44 20.58 8.19
CA ASP A 521 9.13 19.95 8.07
C ASP A 521 8.76 19.77 6.61
N LYS A 522 8.88 20.86 5.83
CA LYS A 522 8.63 20.85 4.40
C LYS A 522 9.52 19.85 3.65
N ILE A 523 10.76 19.68 4.09
CA ILE A 523 11.69 18.71 3.48
C ILE A 523 11.29 17.29 3.84
N ASN A 524 10.98 17.02 5.10
CA ASN A 524 10.56 15.68 5.52
C ASN A 524 9.25 15.27 4.84
N ASP A 525 8.27 16.17 4.74
CA ASP A 525 7.03 15.90 4.00
C ASP A 525 7.31 15.61 2.52
N ARG A 526 8.28 16.30 1.90
CA ARG A 526 8.70 16.03 0.53
C ARG A 526 9.47 14.71 0.39
N CYS A 527 10.33 14.35 1.35
CA CYS A 527 11.00 13.06 1.37
C CYS A 527 9.97 11.93 1.49
N GLU A 528 9.02 12.04 2.40
CA GLU A 528 7.97 11.02 2.56
C GLU A 528 7.07 10.89 1.34
N ALA A 529 6.75 12.00 0.67
CA ALA A 529 6.01 11.96 -0.59
C ALA A 529 6.80 11.33 -1.77
N LEU A 530 8.09 11.08 -1.61
CA LEU A 530 8.95 10.48 -2.62
C LEU A 530 9.43 9.08 -2.23
N GLY A 531 9.69 8.82 -0.96
CA GLY A 531 10.17 7.53 -0.46
C GLY A 531 9.10 6.45 -0.55
N GLY A 532 9.46 5.26 -1.05
CA GLY A 532 8.53 4.15 -1.25
C GLY A 532 7.62 4.29 -2.47
N GLU A 533 7.61 5.46 -3.12
CA GLU A 533 6.75 5.74 -4.27
C GLU A 533 7.37 5.30 -5.61
N ILE A 534 6.49 5.01 -6.57
CA ILE A 534 6.89 4.72 -7.95
C ILE A 534 7.28 6.03 -8.64
N THR A 535 8.56 6.20 -8.91
CA THR A 535 9.14 7.41 -9.51
C THR A 535 9.12 7.43 -11.04
N ALA A 536 9.08 6.25 -11.65
CA ALA A 536 8.94 6.07 -13.08
C ALA A 536 8.30 4.71 -13.35
N ARG A 537 7.46 4.64 -14.38
CA ARG A 537 6.78 3.43 -14.81
C ARG A 537 6.71 3.40 -16.33
N VAL A 538 6.90 2.23 -16.91
CA VAL A 538 6.57 1.97 -18.31
C VAL A 538 5.80 0.65 -18.40
N GLU A 539 4.80 0.64 -19.28
CA GLU A 539 4.05 -0.55 -19.64
C GLU A 539 4.36 -0.92 -21.08
N ILE A 540 4.55 -2.21 -21.31
CA ILE A 540 4.78 -2.76 -22.64
C ILE A 540 3.61 -3.66 -22.95
N PRO A 541 2.81 -3.32 -23.98
CA PRO A 541 1.64 -4.10 -24.33
C PRO A 541 2.08 -5.47 -24.84
N GLY A 542 1.36 -6.49 -24.40
CA GLY A 542 1.43 -7.85 -24.92
C GLY A 542 0.13 -8.24 -25.60
N HIS A 543 0.12 -9.44 -26.19
CA HIS A 543 -1.08 -10.02 -26.77
C HIS A 543 -2.14 -10.31 -25.70
N HIS A 544 -3.40 -10.29 -26.12
CA HIS A 544 -4.56 -10.60 -25.26
C HIS A 544 -4.67 -9.70 -24.02
N ASN A 545 -4.26 -8.44 -24.06
CA ASN A 545 -4.24 -7.50 -22.92
C ASN A 545 -3.23 -7.83 -21.81
N ALA A 546 -2.32 -8.79 -22.03
CA ALA A 546 -1.19 -8.98 -21.12
C ALA A 546 -0.28 -7.74 -21.18
N LYS A 547 0.46 -7.45 -20.10
CA LYS A 547 1.44 -6.36 -20.07
C LYS A 547 2.69 -6.77 -19.32
N LEU A 548 3.85 -6.28 -19.77
CA LEU A 548 5.06 -6.27 -18.97
C LEU A 548 5.20 -4.86 -18.37
N VAL A 549 5.22 -4.79 -17.04
CA VAL A 549 5.32 -3.54 -16.30
C VAL A 549 6.72 -3.44 -15.68
N VAL A 550 7.38 -2.32 -15.93
CA VAL A 550 8.66 -1.98 -15.31
C VAL A 550 8.47 -0.72 -14.48
N GLU A 551 8.79 -0.81 -13.20
CA GLU A 551 8.62 0.26 -12.21
C GLU A 551 9.95 0.57 -11.54
N ALA A 552 10.17 1.86 -11.25
CA ALA A 552 11.30 2.34 -10.49
C ALA A 552 10.79 2.93 -9.16
N VAL A 553 11.11 2.27 -8.05
CA VAL A 553 10.67 2.64 -6.71
C VAL A 553 11.80 3.35 -5.99
N GLN A 554 11.53 4.53 -5.42
CA GLN A 554 12.52 5.24 -4.61
C GLN A 554 12.70 4.52 -3.27
N ARG A 555 13.94 4.19 -2.90
CA ARG A 555 14.23 3.64 -1.57
C ARG A 555 14.09 4.71 -0.49
N GLU A 556 13.51 4.30 0.63
CA GLU A 556 13.48 5.08 1.87
C GLU A 556 14.88 5.25 2.48
N GLU A 557 15.01 6.20 3.42
CA GLU A 557 16.22 6.49 4.21
C GLU A 557 17.45 7.00 3.43
N ASP A 558 18.19 6.13 2.75
CA ASP A 558 19.49 6.45 2.13
C ASP A 558 19.37 6.98 0.69
N GLY A 559 18.16 6.90 0.13
CA GLY A 559 17.91 7.07 -1.29
C GLY A 559 18.40 5.88 -2.12
N GLY A 560 18.45 6.06 -3.43
CA GLY A 560 18.59 4.98 -4.40
C GLY A 560 17.25 4.55 -4.99
N VAL A 561 17.34 3.74 -6.05
CA VAL A 561 16.18 3.30 -6.82
C VAL A 561 16.23 1.79 -6.95
N ASP A 562 15.14 1.14 -6.59
CA ASP A 562 14.87 -0.26 -6.91
C ASP A 562 14.05 -0.37 -8.17
N TYR A 563 14.43 -1.31 -9.04
CA TYR A 563 13.68 -1.58 -10.25
C TYR A 563 12.92 -2.88 -10.09
N GLN A 564 11.63 -2.84 -10.38
CA GLN A 564 10.69 -3.93 -10.27
C GLN A 564 10.15 -4.28 -11.65
N VAL A 565 10.07 -5.56 -11.96
CA VAL A 565 9.48 -6.07 -13.20
C VAL A 565 8.40 -7.09 -12.85
N ARG A 566 7.24 -6.95 -13.48
CA ARG A 566 6.10 -7.88 -13.29
C ARG A 566 5.32 -8.05 -14.59
N CYS A 567 4.68 -9.20 -14.73
CA CYS A 567 3.70 -9.45 -15.77
C CYS A 567 2.29 -9.21 -15.21
N VAL A 568 1.45 -8.50 -15.95
CA VAL A 568 0.03 -8.34 -15.66
C VAL A 568 -0.75 -9.18 -16.68
N PRO A 569 -1.38 -10.30 -16.27
CA PRO A 569 -2.10 -11.17 -17.19
C PRO A 569 -3.45 -10.57 -17.65
N PRO A 570 -4.02 -11.09 -18.76
CA PRO A 570 -5.27 -10.61 -19.39
C PRO A 570 -6.48 -10.47 -18.46
N ASN A 571 -6.55 -11.33 -17.43
CA ASN A 571 -7.70 -11.51 -16.54
C ASN A 571 -7.32 -11.35 -15.06
N ALA A 572 -6.24 -10.62 -14.74
CA ALA A 572 -5.95 -10.30 -13.35
C ALA A 572 -7.16 -9.55 -12.78
N ALA A 573 -7.79 -10.10 -11.73
CA ALA A 573 -8.63 -9.28 -10.88
C ALA A 573 -7.77 -8.09 -10.38
N GLU A 574 -8.37 -6.91 -10.17
CA GLU A 574 -7.68 -5.73 -9.63
C GLU A 574 -6.94 -6.03 -8.31
N ASP A 575 -7.23 -7.16 -7.68
CA ASP A 575 -6.75 -7.63 -6.39
C ASP A 575 -5.38 -8.36 -6.43
N GLY A 576 -4.66 -8.39 -7.56
CA GLY A 576 -3.23 -8.76 -7.58
C GLY A 576 -2.86 -10.17 -7.08
N SER A 577 -3.80 -11.11 -7.00
CA SER A 577 -3.67 -12.28 -6.12
C SER A 577 -2.80 -13.45 -6.60
N LEU A 578 -1.87 -13.29 -7.55
CA LEU A 578 -0.94 -14.36 -7.95
C LEU A 578 0.44 -13.76 -8.27
N GLY A 579 1.39 -13.93 -7.33
CA GLY A 579 2.79 -13.49 -7.44
C GLY A 579 3.04 -12.08 -6.88
N ASP A 580 2.78 -11.86 -5.59
CA ASP A 580 2.90 -10.55 -4.92
C ASP A 580 4.32 -9.94 -4.96
N ASP A 581 5.36 -10.75 -5.16
CA ASP A 581 6.74 -10.27 -5.19
C ASP A 581 7.24 -10.03 -6.62
N PRO A 582 7.45 -8.77 -7.04
CA PRO A 582 8.01 -8.49 -8.37
C PRO A 582 9.46 -8.96 -8.46
N TYR A 583 9.94 -9.23 -9.68
CA TYR A 583 11.36 -9.42 -9.91
C TYR A 583 12.12 -8.12 -9.63
N ARG A 584 13.05 -8.13 -8.67
CA ARG A 584 13.78 -6.94 -8.23
C ARG A 584 15.18 -6.91 -8.79
N THR A 585 15.62 -5.75 -9.26
CA THR A 585 16.95 -5.62 -9.85
C THR A 585 17.53 -4.22 -9.74
N THR A 586 18.81 -4.09 -10.09
CA THR A 586 19.51 -2.81 -10.20
C THR A 586 19.37 -2.25 -11.61
N ALA A 587 19.69 -0.97 -11.82
CA ALA A 587 19.69 -0.36 -13.16
C ALA A 587 20.55 -1.15 -14.18
N SER A 588 21.68 -1.73 -13.77
CA SER A 588 22.51 -2.55 -14.66
C SER A 588 21.87 -3.90 -14.97
N GLY A 589 21.22 -4.52 -13.97
CA GLY A 589 20.45 -5.75 -14.14
C GLY A 589 19.23 -5.54 -15.06
N LEU A 590 18.50 -4.43 -14.90
CA LEU A 590 17.37 -4.07 -15.76
C LEU A 590 17.81 -3.86 -17.22
N ARG A 591 18.91 -3.13 -17.46
CA ARG A 591 19.49 -3.00 -18.81
C ARG A 591 19.90 -4.34 -19.42
N LYS A 592 20.49 -5.21 -18.61
CA LYS A 592 20.89 -6.56 -19.05
C LYS A 592 19.66 -7.40 -19.41
N LEU A 593 18.60 -7.32 -18.63
CA LEU A 593 17.31 -7.97 -18.92
C LEU A 593 16.73 -7.43 -20.23
N ALA A 594 16.60 -6.12 -20.36
CA ALA A 594 16.06 -5.46 -21.55
C ALA A 594 16.81 -5.87 -22.82
N LYS A 595 18.15 -5.85 -22.78
CA LYS A 595 19.00 -6.28 -23.90
C LYS A 595 18.85 -7.76 -24.20
N THR A 596 18.75 -8.60 -23.17
CA THR A 596 18.54 -10.05 -23.35
C THR A 596 17.24 -10.33 -24.08
N LEU A 597 16.14 -9.67 -23.68
CA LEU A 597 14.85 -9.80 -24.34
C LEU A 597 14.89 -9.24 -25.77
N ALA A 598 15.43 -8.04 -25.97
CA ALA A 598 15.58 -7.44 -27.31
C ALA A 598 16.33 -8.36 -28.30
N ASN A 599 17.42 -8.99 -27.85
CA ASN A 599 18.17 -9.92 -28.70
C ASN A 599 17.38 -11.18 -29.07
N LEU A 600 16.43 -11.61 -28.24
CA LEU A 600 15.55 -12.74 -28.59
C LEU A 600 14.57 -12.35 -29.71
N GLY A 601 14.07 -11.12 -29.70
CA GLY A 601 13.13 -10.59 -30.70
C GLY A 601 13.73 -10.38 -32.09
N ILE A 602 15.03 -10.08 -32.21
CA ILE A 602 15.66 -9.70 -33.49
C ILE A 602 16.05 -10.92 -34.36
N GLY A 603 16.20 -12.10 -33.77
CA GLY A 603 16.76 -13.27 -34.46
C GLY A 603 18.26 -13.18 -34.70
N ARG A 604 18.94 -14.33 -34.61
CA ARG A 604 20.35 -14.46 -34.96
C ARG A 604 20.51 -14.89 -36.40
#